data_AF-A0A968GZ82-F1
#
_entry.id   AF-A0A968GZ82-F1
#
_cell.length_a   1.000
_cell.length_b   1.000
_cell.length_c   1.000
_cell.angle_alpha   90.00
_cell.angle_beta   90.00
_cell.angle_gamma   90.00
#
_symmetry.space_group_name_H-M   'P 1'
#
loop_
_entity.id
_entity.type
_entity.pdbx_description
1 polymer ?
#
loop_
_entity_poly.entity_id
_entity_poly.type
_entity_poly.pdbx_seq_one_letter_code
_entity_poly.pdbx_strand_id
1 'polypeptide(L)'
;MEKIKTCKNFSGYKPCFPDHDCSKDGCKEYNPMGTRILIINLDAMGDVLMTTAQLPSIKRKYPKSTIYWITLNNAVGLLENNPFIDRVMPYSFETLSILQSLEFDIVMNVDKSLRSGAIATQVKAKKRLGFGINKVGQIIPLNKG
;
A
#
# COMPACT_ATOMS: atom_id res chain seq x y z
N MET A 1 23.10 7.85 1.87
CA MET A 1 21.75 8.42 1.59
C MET A 1 20.72 7.38 1.13
N GLU A 2 21.05 6.46 0.23
CA GLU A 2 20.07 5.51 -0.33
C GLU A 2 19.37 4.62 0.72
N LYS A 3 20.15 4.09 1.68
CA LYS A 3 19.63 3.31 2.82
C LYS A 3 18.59 4.05 3.68
N ILE A 4 18.65 5.37 3.76
CA ILE A 4 17.71 6.16 4.58
C ILE A 4 16.38 6.36 3.83
N LYS A 5 16.44 6.56 2.51
CA LYS A 5 15.25 6.73 1.66
C LYS A 5 14.38 5.47 1.59
N THR A 6 14.95 4.30 1.92
CA THR A 6 14.23 3.01 1.99
C THR A 6 13.87 2.59 3.42
N CYS A 7 13.91 3.52 4.37
CA CYS A 7 13.53 3.28 5.77
C CYS A 7 12.07 3.70 6.02
N LYS A 8 11.30 2.87 6.73
CA LYS A 8 9.90 3.18 7.10
C LYS A 8 9.78 4.36 8.05
N ASN A 9 10.76 4.54 8.92
CA ASN A 9 10.77 5.60 9.94
C ASN A 9 11.11 6.96 9.32
N PHE A 10 11.66 7.00 8.12
CA PHE A 10 12.08 8.23 7.46
C PHE A 10 10.95 8.81 6.60
N SER A 11 10.37 9.93 7.02
CA SER A 11 9.35 10.65 6.25
C SER A 11 9.90 11.78 5.38
N GLY A 12 11.15 12.19 5.62
CA GLY A 12 11.75 13.37 4.98
C GLY A 12 11.25 14.72 5.50
N TYR A 13 10.21 14.74 6.35
CA TYR A 13 9.65 15.97 6.93
C TYR A 13 10.32 16.37 8.25
N LYS A 14 10.63 15.39 9.11
CA LYS A 14 11.27 15.60 10.40
C LYS A 14 12.28 14.50 10.72
N PRO A 15 13.26 14.74 11.61
CA PRO A 15 14.18 13.72 12.08
C PRO A 15 13.44 12.53 12.70
N CYS A 16 13.99 11.33 12.52
CA CYS A 16 13.40 10.11 13.08
C CYS A 16 13.46 10.07 14.62
N PHE A 17 14.47 10.71 15.21
CA PHE A 17 14.69 10.80 16.65
C PHE A 17 14.92 12.26 17.05
N PRO A 18 14.58 12.64 18.30
CA PRO A 18 15.04 13.89 18.89
C PRO A 18 16.57 13.96 18.81
N ASP A 19 17.10 15.11 18.39
CA ASP A 19 18.54 15.42 18.31
C ASP A 19 19.38 14.52 17.39
N HIS A 20 18.77 13.80 16.44
CA HIS A 20 19.52 12.97 15.49
C HIS A 20 18.92 13.04 14.08
N ASP A 21 19.63 13.69 13.17
CA ASP A 21 19.26 13.73 11.76
C ASP A 21 19.96 12.59 11.02
N CYS A 22 19.21 11.51 10.76
CA CYS A 22 19.74 10.34 10.04
C CYS A 22 20.39 10.69 8.69
N SER A 23 20.03 11.82 8.06
CA SER A 23 20.60 12.26 6.79
C SER A 23 21.98 12.90 6.91
N LYS A 24 22.32 13.46 8.08
CA LYS A 24 23.59 14.13 8.36
C LYS A 24 24.48 13.31 9.27
N ASP A 25 23.91 12.77 10.34
CA ASP A 25 24.61 12.12 11.45
C ASP A 25 24.76 10.60 11.23
N GLY A 26 24.22 10.08 10.12
CA GLY A 26 24.17 8.65 9.81
C GLY A 26 22.94 7.94 10.40
N CYS A 27 22.63 6.74 9.90
CA CYS A 27 21.41 6.04 10.29
C CYS A 27 21.55 5.39 11.68
N LYS A 28 20.75 5.85 12.65
CA LYS A 28 20.73 5.31 14.03
C LYS A 28 20.02 3.96 14.11
N GLU A 29 18.82 3.86 13.54
CA GLU A 29 18.03 2.63 13.51
C GLU A 29 17.41 2.45 12.13
N TYR A 30 17.74 1.34 11.47
CA TYR A 30 17.26 1.05 10.13
C TYR A 30 16.08 0.09 10.16
N ASN A 31 14.90 0.61 9.82
CA ASN A 31 13.69 -0.18 9.63
C ASN A 31 13.37 -0.29 8.13
N PRO A 32 13.80 -1.36 7.43
CA PRO A 32 13.67 -1.46 5.97
C PRO A 32 12.21 -1.51 5.54
N MET A 33 11.86 -0.79 4.46
CA MET A 33 10.55 -0.94 3.82
C MET A 33 10.33 -2.36 3.29
N GLY A 34 11.38 -2.99 2.76
CA GLY A 34 11.27 -4.32 2.15
C GLY A 34 10.31 -4.31 0.95
N THR A 35 9.52 -5.37 0.79
CA THR A 35 8.55 -5.48 -0.31
C THR A 35 7.42 -4.46 -0.12
N ARG A 36 7.22 -3.56 -1.08
CA ARG A 36 6.12 -2.57 -1.03
C ARG A 36 4.87 -3.15 -1.67
N ILE A 37 3.82 -3.28 -0.87
CA ILE A 37 2.57 -3.94 -1.25
C ILE A 37 1.45 -2.91 -1.14
N LEU A 38 0.68 -2.71 -2.21
CA LEU A 38 -0.56 -1.96 -2.20
C LEU A 38 -1.74 -2.92 -2.23
N ILE A 39 -2.64 -2.80 -1.27
CA ILE A 39 -3.94 -3.47 -1.24
C ILE A 39 -5.01 -2.45 -1.61
N ILE A 40 -5.85 -2.80 -2.58
CA ILE A 40 -6.98 -1.99 -3.05
C ILE A 40 -8.25 -2.74 -2.68
N ASN A 41 -9.04 -2.17 -1.77
CA ASN A 41 -10.35 -2.68 -1.41
C ASN A 41 -11.29 -1.49 -1.17
N LEU A 42 -12.17 -1.23 -2.14
CA LEU A 42 -13.18 -0.16 -2.05
C LEU A 42 -14.59 -0.74 -1.85
N ASP A 43 -14.71 -1.99 -1.37
CA ASP A 43 -16.01 -2.64 -1.12
C ASP A 43 -16.64 -2.15 0.19
N ALA A 44 -17.77 -2.77 0.57
CA ALA A 44 -18.43 -2.49 1.83
C ALA A 44 -17.51 -2.81 3.02
N MET A 45 -17.75 -2.13 4.15
CA MET A 45 -16.92 -2.26 5.36
C MET A 45 -16.78 -3.72 5.84
N GLY A 46 -17.81 -4.56 5.65
CA GLY A 46 -17.76 -5.99 5.96
C GLY A 46 -16.71 -6.75 5.13
N ASP A 47 -16.64 -6.49 3.82
CA ASP A 47 -15.65 -7.11 2.92
C ASP A 47 -14.24 -6.61 3.22
N VAL A 48 -14.09 -5.34 3.59
CA VAL A 48 -12.83 -4.78 4.07
C VAL A 48 -12.35 -5.53 5.31
N LEU A 49 -13.22 -5.74 6.31
CA LEU A 49 -12.89 -6.52 7.51
C LEU A 49 -12.44 -7.93 7.16
N MET A 50 -13.20 -8.64 6.32
CA MET A 50 -12.88 -10.01 5.93
C MET A 50 -11.52 -10.11 5.21
N THR A 51 -11.18 -9.10 4.41
CA THR A 51 -9.90 -9.06 3.70
C THR A 51 -8.70 -8.97 4.66
N THR A 52 -8.86 -8.37 5.85
CA THR A 52 -7.77 -8.28 6.85
C THR A 52 -7.24 -9.63 7.30
N ALA A 53 -8.04 -10.70 7.20
CA ALA A 53 -7.62 -12.07 7.52
C ALA A 53 -6.46 -12.57 6.65
N GLN A 54 -6.20 -11.95 5.49
CA GLN A 54 -5.07 -12.28 4.63
C GLN A 54 -3.75 -11.67 5.11
N LEU A 55 -3.77 -10.63 5.95
CA LEU A 55 -2.58 -9.89 6.37
C LEU A 55 -1.51 -10.74 7.06
N PRO A 56 -1.84 -11.66 7.99
CA PRO A 56 -0.84 -12.55 8.58
C PRO A 56 -0.13 -13.41 7.54
N SER A 57 -0.87 -13.93 6.57
CA SER A 57 -0.33 -14.75 5.48
C SER A 57 0.56 -13.94 4.55
N ILE A 58 0.17 -12.70 4.23
CA ILE A 58 0.99 -11.77 3.44
C ILE A 58 2.30 -11.48 4.17
N LYS A 59 2.27 -11.20 5.48
CA LYS A 59 3.48 -10.94 6.27
C LYS A 59 4.35 -12.19 6.43
N ARG A 60 3.79 -13.40 6.52
CA ARG A 60 4.59 -14.64 6.49
C ARG A 60 5.31 -14.82 5.15
N LYS A 61 4.64 -14.51 4.04
CA LYS A 61 5.24 -14.60 2.69
C LYS A 61 6.26 -13.49 2.42
N TYR A 62 6.02 -12.30 2.94
CA TYR A 62 6.90 -11.14 2.83
C TYR A 62 7.22 -10.55 4.22
N PRO A 63 8.11 -11.19 5.01
CA PRO A 63 8.39 -10.80 6.40
C PRO A 63 8.87 -9.36 6.55
N LYS A 64 9.68 -8.89 5.59
CA LYS A 64 10.07 -7.48 5.47
C LYS A 64 9.24 -6.85 4.37
N SER A 65 8.13 -6.22 4.74
CA SER A 65 7.22 -5.55 3.80
C SER A 65 6.56 -4.32 4.39
N THR A 66 6.23 -3.36 3.52
CA THR A 66 5.39 -2.20 3.81
C THR A 66 4.06 -2.38 3.11
N ILE A 67 2.97 -2.41 3.88
CA ILE A 67 1.61 -2.55 3.36
C ILE A 67 0.93 -1.18 3.34
N TYR A 68 0.57 -0.75 2.14
CA TYR A 68 -0.30 0.38 1.86
C TYR A 68 -1.69 -0.19 1.58
N TRP A 69 -2.73 0.45 2.10
CA TRP A 69 -4.11 0.03 1.87
C TRP A 69 -4.97 1.22 1.51
N ILE A 70 -5.58 1.21 0.32
CA ILE A 70 -6.59 2.19 -0.06
C ILE A 70 -8.00 1.63 0.15
N THR A 71 -8.85 2.40 0.86
CA THR A 71 -10.24 2.03 1.17
C THR A 71 -11.17 3.25 1.17
N LEU A 72 -12.48 3.02 1.21
CA LEU A 72 -13.46 4.09 1.39
C LEU A 72 -13.36 4.72 2.79
N ASN A 73 -13.67 6.01 2.91
CA ASN A 73 -13.56 6.78 4.16
C ASN A 73 -14.25 6.11 5.37
N ASN A 74 -15.42 5.52 5.16
CA ASN A 74 -16.18 4.84 6.20
C ASN A 74 -15.49 3.59 6.77
N ALA A 75 -14.53 3.00 6.05
CA ALA A 75 -13.77 1.84 6.46
C ALA A 75 -12.33 2.15 6.90
N VAL A 76 -11.91 3.42 6.87
CA VAL A 76 -10.55 3.83 7.30
C VAL A 76 -10.32 3.49 8.77
N GLY A 77 -11.22 3.92 9.66
CA GLY A 77 -11.11 3.68 11.10
C GLY A 77 -11.10 2.20 11.50
N LEU A 78 -11.62 1.31 10.64
CA LEU A 78 -11.55 -0.14 10.85
C LEU A 78 -10.13 -0.69 10.66
N LEU A 79 -9.36 -0.09 9.76
CA LEU A 79 -7.99 -0.51 9.42
C LEU A 79 -6.95 0.22 10.27
N GLU A 80 -7.30 1.37 10.84
CA GLU A 80 -6.48 2.08 11.80
C GLU A 80 -6.12 1.15 12.98
N ASN A 81 -4.87 1.22 13.42
CA ASN A 81 -4.28 0.36 14.47
C ASN A 81 -4.10 -1.13 14.11
N ASN A 82 -4.37 -1.56 12.87
CA ASN A 82 -4.00 -2.91 12.45
C ASN A 82 -2.46 -3.05 12.43
N PRO A 83 -1.85 -3.99 13.19
CA PRO A 83 -0.40 -4.07 13.34
C PRO A 83 0.34 -4.47 12.07
N PHE A 84 -0.37 -4.96 11.05
CA PHE A 84 0.21 -5.37 9.78
C PHE A 84 0.17 -4.29 8.70
N ILE A 85 -0.66 -3.25 8.86
CA ILE A 85 -0.83 -2.19 7.88
C ILE A 85 0.07 -1.02 8.25
N ASP A 86 0.90 -0.59 7.29
CA ASP A 86 1.84 0.51 7.51
C ASP A 86 1.22 1.87 7.14
N ARG A 87 0.35 1.91 6.13
CA ARG A 87 -0.37 3.13 5.71
C ARG A 87 -1.79 2.82 5.24
N VAL A 88 -2.79 3.40 5.90
CA VAL A 88 -4.18 3.43 5.41
C VAL A 88 -4.37 4.73 4.64
N MET A 89 -4.95 4.66 3.44
CA MET A 89 -5.16 5.79 2.55
C MET A 89 -6.65 5.90 2.21
N PRO A 90 -7.33 7.02 2.55
CA PRO A 90 -8.72 7.22 2.17
C PRO A 90 -8.84 7.39 0.65
N TYR A 91 -9.87 6.81 0.04
CA TYR A 91 -10.18 7.00 -1.37
C TYR A 91 -10.59 8.45 -1.65
N SER A 92 -9.67 9.22 -2.24
CA SER A 92 -9.84 10.64 -2.58
C SER A 92 -8.98 11.00 -3.80
N PHE A 93 -9.27 12.12 -4.46
CA PHE A 93 -8.49 12.61 -5.60
C PHE A 93 -7.00 12.82 -5.24
N GLU A 94 -6.74 13.34 -4.04
CA GLU A 94 -5.39 13.53 -3.51
C GLU A 94 -4.66 12.19 -3.38
N THR A 95 -5.28 11.20 -2.73
CA THR A 95 -4.70 9.85 -2.59
C THR A 95 -4.39 9.23 -3.93
N LEU A 96 -5.29 9.36 -4.92
CA LEU A 96 -5.08 8.83 -6.27
C LEU A 96 -3.86 9.49 -6.94
N SER A 97 -3.72 10.80 -6.81
CA SER A 97 -2.59 11.55 -7.37
C SER A 97 -1.26 11.14 -6.71
N ILE A 98 -1.26 10.95 -5.38
CA ILE A 98 -0.09 10.46 -4.64
C ILE A 98 0.29 9.05 -5.11
N LEU A 99 -0.68 8.14 -5.24
CA LEU A 99 -0.44 6.75 -5.64
C LEU A 99 0.21 6.62 -7.03
N GLN A 100 -0.07 7.54 -7.96
CA GLN A 100 0.59 7.58 -9.27
C GLN A 100 2.08 7.93 -9.19
N SER A 101 2.50 8.62 -8.13
CA SER A 101 3.90 8.97 -7.86
C SER A 101 4.66 7.86 -7.13
N LEU A 102 3.95 6.91 -6.51
CA LEU A 102 4.54 5.79 -5.78
C LEU A 102 4.83 4.60 -6.69
N GLU A 103 5.77 3.75 -6.28
CA GLU A 103 6.10 2.49 -6.95
C GLU A 103 5.97 1.31 -6.00
N PHE A 104 5.26 0.28 -6.45
CA PHE A 104 5.00 -0.93 -5.68
C PHE A 104 5.67 -2.15 -6.30
N ASP A 105 6.10 -3.07 -5.46
CA ASP A 105 6.53 -4.39 -5.95
C ASP A 105 5.28 -5.24 -6.29
N ILE A 106 4.23 -5.10 -5.48
CA ILE A 106 2.99 -5.87 -5.61
C ILE A 106 1.78 -4.96 -5.42
N VAL A 107 0.82 -5.03 -6.34
CA VAL A 107 -0.53 -4.51 -6.17
C VAL A 107 -1.50 -5.66 -6.09
N MET A 108 -2.38 -5.64 -5.10
CA MET A 108 -3.44 -6.62 -4.88
C MET A 108 -4.77 -5.89 -4.90
N ASN A 109 -5.52 -6.03 -5.99
CA ASN A 109 -6.89 -5.52 -6.05
C ASN A 109 -7.87 -6.65 -5.76
N VAL A 110 -8.51 -6.60 -4.59
CA VAL A 110 -9.47 -7.63 -4.16
C VAL A 110 -10.90 -7.32 -4.60
N ASP A 111 -11.15 -6.08 -5.05
CA ASP A 111 -12.45 -5.56 -5.48
C ASP A 111 -12.64 -5.75 -7.00
N LYS A 112 -13.87 -6.06 -7.42
CA LYS A 112 -14.28 -6.21 -8.84
C LYS A 112 -15.13 -5.04 -9.32
N SER A 113 -14.57 -3.84 -9.34
CA SER A 113 -15.24 -2.63 -9.83
C SER A 113 -14.34 -1.84 -10.76
N LEU A 114 -14.94 -0.96 -11.57
CA LEU A 114 -14.19 -0.09 -12.47
C LEU A 114 -13.25 0.85 -11.72
N ARG A 115 -13.71 1.39 -10.58
CA ARG A 115 -12.92 2.31 -9.75
C ARG A 115 -11.68 1.62 -9.17
N SER A 116 -11.83 0.44 -8.59
CA SER A 116 -10.72 -0.30 -7.98
C SER A 116 -9.76 -0.82 -9.06
N GLY A 117 -10.31 -1.36 -10.15
CA GLY A 117 -9.54 -1.84 -11.28
C GLY A 117 -8.77 -0.75 -12.02
N ALA A 118 -9.32 0.47 -12.11
CA ALA A 118 -8.62 1.63 -12.67
C ALA A 118 -7.35 1.95 -11.85
N ILE A 119 -7.46 2.00 -10.52
CA ILE A 119 -6.33 2.26 -9.63
C ILE A 119 -5.28 1.16 -9.81
N ALA A 120 -5.70 -0.11 -9.78
CA ALA A 120 -4.81 -1.27 -9.90
C ALA A 120 -4.00 -1.26 -11.21
N THR A 121 -4.62 -0.75 -12.28
CA THR A 121 -4.01 -0.68 -13.62
C THR A 121 -3.07 0.53 -13.74
N GLN A 122 -3.45 1.69 -13.19
CA GLN A 122 -2.72 2.95 -13.37
C GLN A 122 -1.49 3.11 -12.48
N VAL A 123 -1.50 2.56 -11.26
CA VAL A 123 -0.34 2.68 -10.35
C VAL A 123 0.87 1.93 -10.88
N LYS A 124 2.08 2.42 -10.55
CA LYS A 124 3.34 1.77 -10.95
C LYS A 124 3.56 0.52 -10.10
N ALA A 125 3.57 -0.64 -10.73
CA ALA A 125 3.77 -1.91 -10.05
C ALA A 125 4.51 -2.95 -10.89
N LYS A 126 5.40 -3.72 -10.26
CA LYS A 126 6.11 -4.85 -10.89
C LYS A 126 5.20 -6.05 -11.10
N LYS A 127 4.37 -6.37 -10.09
CA LYS A 127 3.39 -7.46 -10.13
C LYS A 127 2.01 -6.97 -9.73
N ARG A 128 0.99 -7.45 -10.41
CA ARG A 128 -0.42 -7.17 -10.12
C ARG A 128 -1.17 -8.47 -9.89
N LEU A 129 -2.06 -8.46 -8.90
CA LEU A 129 -2.90 -9.59 -8.49
C LEU A 129 -4.36 -9.12 -8.39
N GLY A 130 -5.29 -10.02 -8.73
CA GLY A 130 -6.72 -9.77 -8.70
C GLY A 130 -7.23 -9.17 -10.01
N PHE A 131 -8.01 -8.09 -9.93
CA PHE A 131 -8.75 -7.54 -11.08
C PHE A 131 -8.27 -6.13 -11.45
N GLY A 132 -8.36 -5.81 -12.74
CA GLY A 132 -8.03 -4.51 -13.31
C GLY A 132 -9.04 -4.11 -14.36
N ILE A 133 -8.72 -3.09 -15.15
CA ILE A 133 -9.53 -2.70 -16.31
C ILE A 133 -8.70 -2.71 -17.58
N ASN A 134 -9.32 -3.05 -18.71
CA ASN A 134 -8.72 -2.89 -20.02
C ASN A 134 -8.96 -1.46 -20.56
N LYS A 135 -8.42 -1.18 -21.76
CA LYS A 135 -8.51 0.15 -22.40
C LYS A 135 -9.94 0.59 -22.77
N VAL A 136 -10.90 -0.32 -22.74
CA VAL A 136 -12.32 -0.05 -23.07
C VAL A 136 -13.22 -0.12 -21.83
N GLY A 137 -12.65 -0.15 -20.62
CA GLY A 137 -13.42 -0.08 -19.37
C GLY A 137 -14.08 -1.39 -18.96
N GLN A 138 -13.56 -2.54 -19.38
CA GLN A 138 -14.03 -3.85 -18.91
C GLN A 138 -13.14 -4.38 -17.81
N ILE A 139 -13.74 -5.05 -16.81
CA ILE A 139 -13.01 -5.70 -15.72
C ILE A 139 -12.32 -6.96 -16.25
N ILE A 140 -11.01 -7.07 -16.02
CA ILE A 140 -10.18 -8.20 -16.47
C ILE A 140 -9.34 -8.77 -15.32
N PRO A 141 -8.99 -10.06 -15.32
CA PRO A 141 -8.01 -10.60 -14.39
C PRO A 141 -6.61 -10.08 -14.72
N LEU A 142 -5.82 -9.74 -13.69
CA LEU A 142 -4.44 -9.25 -13.81
C LEU A 142 -3.39 -10.35 -13.66
N ASN A 143 -3.78 -11.53 -13.17
CA ASN A 143 -2.91 -12.69 -13.05
C ASN A 143 -3.65 -13.96 -13.48
N LYS A 144 -2.88 -14.97 -13.88
CA LYS A 144 -3.41 -16.32 -14.05
C LYS A 144 -3.79 -16.88 -12.66
N GLY A 145 -4.94 -17.55 -12.59
CA GLY A 145 -5.38 -18.30 -11.43
C GLY A 145 -4.50 -19.51 -11.16
#